data_AF-A0A2A6PL21-F1
#
_entry.id   AF-A0A2A6PL21-F1
#
_cell.length_a   1.000
_cell.length_b   1.000
_cell.length_c   1.000
_cell.angle_alpha   90.00
_cell.angle_beta   90.00
_cell.angle_gamma   90.00
#
_symmetry.space_group_name_H-M   'P 1'
#
loop_
_entity.id
_entity.type
_entity.pdbx_description
1 polymer ?
#
loop_
_entity_poly.entity_id
_entity_poly.type
_entity_poly.pdbx_seq_one_letter_code
_entity_poly.pdbx_strand_id
1 'polypeptide(L)'
;MIVIKSWAAWPRRSRTNEGFTLLEVVVSLAILSLSLGVLYHVLANALGNESYAETLNRARLVAQGLVARVGVDIPANVGETSGDDGHGLRWRISRKAFDPGSGRAAISAIEVSAEIFWGDGTAEKSIRLTTLRLADGMRPR
;
A
#
# COMPACT_ATOMS: atom_id res chain seq x y z
N MET A 1 -74.03 56.01 23.57
CA MET A 1 -73.59 54.76 24.22
C MET A 1 -72.45 54.17 23.38
N ILE A 2 -71.20 54.45 23.75
CA ILE A 2 -70.00 53.92 23.06
C ILE A 2 -69.13 53.27 24.12
N VAL A 3 -68.98 51.95 24.04
CA VAL A 3 -68.17 51.13 24.93
C VAL A 3 -66.78 50.99 24.32
N ILE A 4 -65.78 51.55 24.98
CA ILE A 4 -64.38 51.44 24.59
C ILE A 4 -63.86 50.10 25.16
N LYS A 5 -63.72 49.08 24.32
CA LYS A 5 -63.12 47.79 24.70
C LYS A 5 -61.63 47.99 25.01
N SER A 6 -61.22 47.76 26.25
CA SER A 6 -59.81 47.73 26.65
C SER A 6 -59.10 46.53 26.02
N TRP A 7 -57.94 46.76 25.40
CA TRP A 7 -57.14 45.70 24.80
C TRP A 7 -56.35 45.00 25.91
N ALA A 8 -56.55 43.69 26.03
CA ALA A 8 -55.78 42.85 26.94
C ALA A 8 -54.32 42.83 26.50
N ALA A 9 -53.42 43.22 27.40
CA ALA A 9 -51.99 43.13 27.20
C ALA A 9 -51.58 41.67 26.98
N TRP A 10 -50.98 41.37 25.82
CA TRP A 10 -50.37 40.06 25.60
C TRP A 10 -49.17 39.88 26.55
N PRO A 11 -49.09 38.75 27.26
CA PRO A 11 -47.92 38.45 28.07
C PRO A 11 -46.70 38.32 27.14
N ARG A 12 -45.69 39.16 27.35
CA ARG A 12 -44.38 39.00 26.71
C ARG A 12 -43.81 37.68 27.22
N ARG A 13 -43.72 36.66 26.35
CA ARG A 13 -42.96 35.45 26.66
C ARG A 13 -41.54 35.89 27.00
N SER A 14 -41.13 35.73 28.26
CA SER A 14 -39.74 35.86 28.63
C SER A 14 -38.96 34.86 27.79
N ARG A 15 -38.00 35.33 27.00
CA ARG A 15 -36.99 34.45 26.42
C ARG A 15 -36.34 33.75 27.59
N THR A 16 -36.60 32.45 27.72
CA THR A 16 -35.89 31.60 28.66
C THR A 16 -34.41 31.72 28.33
N ASN A 17 -33.61 32.09 29.31
CA ASN A 17 -32.16 31.99 29.21
C ASN A 17 -31.83 30.53 28.90
N GLU A 18 -31.51 30.26 27.64
CA GLU A 18 -30.92 29.01 27.18
C GLU A 18 -29.46 28.99 27.64
N GLY A 19 -29.27 28.84 28.95
CA GLY A 19 -27.97 28.54 29.52
C GLY A 19 -27.56 27.15 29.07
N PHE A 20 -26.34 27.03 28.53
CA PHE A 20 -25.71 25.75 28.21
C PHE A 20 -25.85 24.79 29.38
N THR A 21 -26.44 23.63 29.14
CA THR A 21 -26.62 22.66 30.22
C THR A 21 -25.27 22.03 30.57
N LEU A 22 -25.02 21.70 31.84
CA LEU A 22 -23.80 20.95 32.24
C LEU A 22 -23.68 19.64 31.44
N LEU A 23 -24.83 19.02 31.16
CA LEU A 23 -24.95 17.83 30.33
C LEU A 23 -24.36 18.05 28.93
N GLU A 24 -24.57 19.22 28.34
CA GLU A 24 -24.10 19.54 26.99
C GLU A 24 -22.58 19.62 26.88
N VAL A 25 -21.91 20.17 27.89
CA VAL A 25 -20.44 20.18 27.97
C VAL A 25 -19.91 18.75 28.11
N VAL A 26 -20.55 17.93 28.95
CA VAL A 26 -20.16 16.53 29.15
C VAL A 26 -20.37 15.71 27.87
N VAL A 27 -21.51 15.89 27.20
CA VAL A 27 -21.82 15.21 25.93
C VAL A 27 -20.86 15.66 24.83
N SER A 28 -20.57 16.96 24.76
CA SER A 28 -19.61 17.52 23.79
C SER A 28 -18.20 16.95 24.01
N LEU A 29 -17.73 16.88 25.27
CA LEU A 29 -16.46 16.23 25.58
C LEU A 29 -16.48 14.73 25.26
N ALA A 30 -17.59 14.04 25.51
CA ALA A 30 -17.73 12.63 25.21
C ALA A 30 -17.64 12.37 23.69
N ILE A 31 -18.39 13.13 22.88
CA ILE A 31 -18.35 13.05 21.42
C ILE A 31 -16.96 13.42 20.91
N LEU A 32 -16.39 14.53 21.40
CA LEU A 32 -15.04 14.95 21.02
C LEU A 32 -14.00 13.87 21.31
N SER A 33 -14.05 13.24 22.49
CA SER A 33 -13.12 12.18 22.87
C SER A 33 -13.24 10.95 21.98
N LEU A 34 -14.48 10.56 21.63
CA LEU A 34 -14.73 9.46 20.69
C LEU A 34 -14.21 9.80 19.28
N SER A 35 -14.50 11.00 18.78
CA SER A 35 -14.01 11.47 17.48
C SER A 35 -12.47 11.51 17.44
N LEU A 36 -11.84 11.97 18.52
CA LEU A 36 -10.38 12.03 18.62
C LEU A 36 -9.76 10.63 18.67
N GLY A 37 -10.39 9.67 19.34
CA GLY A 37 -9.96 8.27 19.36
C GLY A 37 -9.98 7.64 17.96
N VAL A 38 -11.06 7.86 17.19
CA VAL A 38 -11.15 7.39 15.80
C VAL A 38 -10.08 8.07 14.93
N LEU A 39 -9.91 9.38 15.06
CA LEU A 39 -8.90 10.14 14.30
C LEU A 39 -7.48 9.64 14.61
N TYR A 40 -7.16 9.44 15.89
CA TYR A 40 -5.87 8.91 16.31
C TYR A 40 -5.64 7.50 15.76
N HIS A 41 -6.66 6.65 15.77
CA HIS A 41 -6.56 5.31 15.19
C HIS A 41 -6.24 5.35 13.69
N VAL A 42 -6.92 6.21 12.92
CA VAL A 42 -6.65 6.39 11.48
C VAL A 42 -5.22 6.91 11.24
N LEU A 43 -4.78 7.91 12.01
CA LEU A 43 -3.42 8.46 11.91
C LEU A 43 -2.35 7.43 12.25
N ALA A 44 -2.52 6.69 13.35
CA ALA A 44 -1.59 5.64 13.76
C ALA A 44 -1.46 4.53 12.70
N ASN A 45 -2.59 4.11 12.11
CA ASN A 45 -2.59 3.13 11.03
C ASN A 45 -1.93 3.67 9.76
N ALA A 46 -2.16 4.95 9.42
CA ALA A 46 -1.56 5.57 8.24
C ALA A 46 -0.03 5.61 8.34
N LEU A 47 0.51 6.03 9.50
CA LEU A 47 1.95 6.07 9.77
C LEU A 47 2.57 4.66 9.81
N GLY A 48 1.86 3.66 10.33
CA GLY A 48 2.33 2.28 10.31
C GLY A 48 2.45 1.69 8.89
N ASN A 49 1.51 2.04 8.01
CA ASN A 49 1.43 1.48 6.66
C ASN A 49 2.44 2.09 5.66
N GLU A 50 2.96 3.29 5.94
CA GLU A 50 3.96 3.98 5.12
C GLU A 50 5.27 3.15 5.00
N SER A 51 5.70 2.55 6.11
CA SER A 51 6.88 1.67 6.14
C SER A 51 6.76 0.44 5.23
N TYR A 52 5.55 -0.10 5.09
CA TYR A 52 5.27 -1.25 4.24
C TYR A 52 5.28 -0.88 2.76
N ALA A 53 4.67 0.25 2.40
CA ALA A 53 4.67 0.77 1.04
C ALA A 53 6.09 1.05 0.55
N GLU A 54 6.93 1.62 1.42
CA GLU A 54 8.34 1.89 1.11
C GLU A 54 9.13 0.59 0.90
N THR A 55 9.00 -0.39 1.79
CA THR A 55 9.65 -1.69 1.64
C THR A 55 9.25 -2.39 0.34
N LEU A 56 7.97 -2.34 -0.01
CA LEU A 56 7.45 -2.91 -1.25
C LEU A 56 8.03 -2.20 -2.49
N ASN A 57 8.13 -0.87 -2.45
CA ASN A 57 8.71 -0.09 -3.55
C ASN A 57 10.20 -0.43 -3.72
N ARG A 58 10.94 -0.49 -2.62
CA ARG A 58 12.35 -0.89 -2.60
C ARG A 58 12.55 -2.30 -3.15
N ALA A 59 11.73 -3.26 -2.71
CA ALA A 59 11.76 -4.63 -3.24
C ALA A 59 11.49 -4.68 -4.75
N ARG A 60 10.55 -3.88 -5.26
CA ARG A 60 10.29 -3.78 -6.72
C ARG A 60 11.49 -3.23 -7.48
N LEU A 61 12.12 -2.16 -6.98
CA LEU A 61 13.31 -1.58 -7.61
C LEU A 61 14.47 -2.58 -7.64
N VAL A 62 14.69 -3.32 -6.55
CA VAL A 62 15.70 -4.38 -6.51
C VAL A 62 15.38 -5.49 -7.51
N ALA A 63 14.13 -5.96 -7.57
CA ALA A 63 13.71 -6.98 -8.54
C ALA A 63 13.92 -6.53 -9.99
N GLN A 64 13.51 -5.30 -10.31
CA GLN A 64 13.70 -4.71 -11.64
C GLN A 64 15.18 -4.58 -12.00
N GLY A 65 16.01 -4.11 -11.08
CA GLY A 65 17.46 -4.01 -11.28
C GLY A 65 18.14 -5.36 -11.46
N LEU A 66 17.73 -6.38 -10.70
CA LEU A 66 18.23 -7.75 -10.86
C LEU A 66 17.89 -8.31 -12.24
N VAL A 67 16.64 -8.19 -12.67
CA VAL A 67 16.19 -8.64 -13.99
C VAL A 67 16.90 -7.89 -15.13
N ALA A 68 17.06 -6.57 -15.00
CA ALA A 68 17.71 -5.73 -16.00
C ALA A 68 19.19 -6.14 -16.22
N ARG A 69 19.89 -6.46 -15.13
CA ARG A 69 21.31 -6.89 -15.15
C ARG A 69 21.55 -8.25 -15.80
N VAL A 70 20.54 -9.12 -15.93
CA VAL A 70 20.68 -10.41 -16.63
C VAL A 70 21.00 -10.19 -18.11
N GLY A 71 22.07 -10.79 -18.62
CA GLY A 71 22.57 -10.57 -19.98
C GLY A 71 23.41 -9.30 -20.17
N VAL A 72 23.63 -8.51 -19.11
CA VAL A 72 24.59 -7.39 -19.11
C VAL A 72 25.75 -7.73 -18.17
N ASP A 73 25.45 -7.81 -16.86
CA ASP A 73 26.43 -8.12 -15.82
C ASP A 73 26.26 -9.56 -15.29
N ILE A 74 25.02 -10.03 -15.23
CA ILE A 74 24.67 -11.37 -14.74
C ILE A 74 24.53 -12.29 -15.95
N PRO A 75 25.27 -13.41 -16.02
CA PRO A 75 25.12 -14.37 -17.10
C PRO A 75 23.67 -14.83 -17.31
N ALA A 76 23.25 -14.86 -18.58
CA ALA A 76 21.91 -15.23 -19.02
C ALA A 76 21.70 -16.76 -19.12
N ASN A 77 22.67 -17.55 -18.65
CA ASN A 77 22.58 -18.99 -18.64
C ASN A 77 21.56 -19.49 -17.62
N VAL A 78 21.01 -20.68 -17.89
CA VAL A 78 20.10 -21.39 -16.99
C VAL A 78 20.79 -21.61 -15.65
N GLY A 79 20.05 -21.40 -14.57
CA GLY A 79 20.54 -21.59 -13.21
C GLY A 79 20.00 -20.56 -12.23
N GLU A 80 20.34 -20.76 -10.97
CA GLU A 80 19.89 -19.91 -9.87
C GLU A 80 21.04 -19.12 -9.26
N THR A 81 20.73 -17.92 -8.80
CA THR A 81 21.65 -17.09 -8.03
C THR A 81 20.87 -16.39 -6.93
N SER A 82 21.40 -16.40 -5.71
CA SER A 82 20.78 -15.75 -4.58
C SER A 82 21.79 -14.85 -3.88
N GLY A 83 21.28 -13.89 -3.11
CA GLY A 83 22.09 -13.01 -2.29
C GLY A 83 21.22 -12.16 -1.39
N ASP A 84 21.85 -11.14 -0.82
CA ASP A 84 21.21 -10.10 -0.02
C ASP A 84 21.57 -8.74 -0.64
N ASP A 85 20.72 -7.74 -0.45
CA ASP A 85 20.97 -6.39 -0.94
C ASP A 85 21.83 -5.53 0.04
N GLY A 86 22.23 -6.10 1.18
CA GLY A 86 22.97 -5.43 2.24
C GLY A 86 22.08 -4.62 3.20
N HIS A 87 20.77 -4.63 2.99
CA HIS A 87 19.81 -3.79 3.68
C HIS A 87 18.56 -4.58 4.10
N GLY A 88 18.69 -5.90 4.26
CA GLY A 88 17.65 -6.79 4.77
C GLY A 88 16.68 -7.33 3.74
N LEU A 89 16.93 -7.14 2.43
CA LEU A 89 16.20 -7.80 1.36
C LEU A 89 17.02 -8.97 0.82
N ARG A 90 16.54 -10.19 1.10
CA ARG A 90 17.08 -11.40 0.50
C ARG A 90 16.48 -11.57 -0.88
N TRP A 91 17.27 -12.03 -1.85
CA TRP A 91 16.80 -12.21 -3.21
C TRP A 91 17.27 -13.52 -3.84
N ARG A 92 16.48 -14.00 -4.80
CA ARG A 92 16.77 -15.18 -5.61
C ARG A 92 16.37 -14.90 -7.06
N ILE A 93 17.29 -15.13 -7.98
CA ILE A 93 17.05 -15.12 -9.43
C ILE A 93 17.06 -16.57 -9.90
N SER A 94 16.01 -16.99 -10.61
CA SER A 94 15.93 -18.27 -11.31
C SER A 94 15.86 -18.00 -12.82
N ARG A 95 16.76 -18.61 -13.59
CA ARG A 95 16.77 -18.55 -15.06
C ARG A 95 16.50 -19.94 -15.60
N LYS A 96 15.50 -20.07 -16.46
CA LYS A 96 15.10 -21.34 -17.08
C LYS A 96 14.96 -21.17 -18.58
N ALA A 97 15.22 -22.23 -19.33
CA ALA A 97 14.92 -22.24 -20.76
C ALA A 97 13.40 -22.11 -20.93
N PHE A 98 12.96 -21.23 -21.83
CA PHE A 98 11.55 -21.10 -22.15
C PHE A 98 11.14 -22.26 -23.08
N ASP A 99 10.18 -23.06 -22.64
CA ASP A 99 9.59 -24.11 -23.46
C ASP A 99 8.29 -23.60 -24.10
N PRO A 100 8.25 -23.40 -25.44
CA PRO A 100 7.04 -23.00 -26.16
C PRO A 100 5.95 -24.09 -26.23
N GLY A 101 6.19 -25.29 -25.71
CA GLY A 101 5.26 -26.41 -25.75
C GLY A 101 5.23 -27.12 -27.12
N SER A 102 4.04 -27.41 -27.65
CA SER A 102 3.86 -28.17 -28.91
C SER A 102 4.28 -27.43 -30.18
N GLY A 103 4.72 -26.17 -30.07
CA GLY A 103 5.20 -25.36 -31.17
C GLY A 103 6.72 -25.29 -31.21
N ARG A 104 7.33 -25.30 -32.40
CA ARG A 104 8.77 -25.07 -32.54
C ARG A 104 9.05 -23.57 -32.38
N ALA A 105 9.69 -23.16 -31.28
CA ALA A 105 10.12 -21.76 -31.15
C ALA A 105 11.22 -21.46 -32.18
N ALA A 106 10.96 -20.49 -33.05
CA ALA A 106 11.95 -19.99 -34.00
C ALA A 106 13.09 -19.22 -33.30
N ILE A 107 12.87 -18.77 -32.06
CA ILE A 107 13.83 -18.01 -31.27
C ILE A 107 13.95 -18.64 -29.89
N SER A 108 15.19 -18.91 -29.46
CA SER A 108 15.44 -19.37 -28.09
C SER A 108 15.19 -18.22 -27.12
N ALA A 109 14.40 -18.48 -26.08
CA ALA A 109 14.14 -17.52 -25.02
C ALA A 109 14.47 -18.14 -23.66
N ILE A 110 14.76 -17.27 -22.70
CA ILE A 110 14.95 -17.62 -21.30
C ILE A 110 13.89 -16.90 -20.47
N GLU A 111 13.32 -17.62 -19.53
CA GLU A 111 12.51 -17.04 -18.49
C GLU A 111 13.41 -16.67 -17.31
N VAL A 112 13.32 -15.42 -16.87
CA VAL A 112 14.07 -14.88 -15.75
C VAL A 112 13.07 -14.46 -14.68
N SER A 113 13.14 -15.09 -13.53
CA SER A 113 12.31 -14.79 -12.36
C SER A 113 13.18 -14.27 -11.22
N ALA A 114 12.93 -13.05 -10.74
CA ALA A 114 13.55 -12.48 -9.55
C ALA A 114 12.53 -12.45 -8.41
N GLU A 115 12.86 -13.09 -7.31
CA GLU A 115 12.06 -13.17 -6.10
C GLU A 115 12.79 -12.46 -4.95
N ILE A 116 12.13 -11.51 -4.32
CA ILE A 116 12.66 -10.74 -3.18
C ILE A 116 11.87 -11.14 -1.95
N PHE A 117 12.58 -11.37 -0.84
CA PHE A 117 12.07 -11.80 0.45
C PHE A 117 12.43 -10.76 1.50
N TRP A 118 11.48 -10.43 2.37
CA TRP A 118 11.69 -9.51 3.50
C TRP A 118 10.80 -9.90 4.68
N GLY A 119 11.16 -9.40 5.86
CA GLY A 119 10.56 -9.83 7.12
C GLY A 119 11.28 -11.04 7.70
N ASP A 120 10.89 -11.41 8.92
CA ASP A 120 11.57 -12.42 9.72
C ASP A 120 10.62 -13.55 10.13
N GLY A 121 11.16 -14.76 10.24
CA GLY A 121 10.45 -15.96 10.68
C GLY A 121 9.11 -16.22 9.98
N THR A 122 8.03 -16.22 10.76
CA THR A 122 6.66 -16.61 10.33
C THR A 122 5.92 -15.54 9.51
N ALA A 123 6.48 -14.34 9.38
CA ALA A 123 5.90 -13.23 8.62
C ALA A 123 6.74 -12.84 7.39
N GLU A 124 7.60 -13.74 6.90
CA GLU A 124 8.35 -13.54 5.67
C GLU A 124 7.38 -13.29 4.50
N LYS A 125 7.57 -12.17 3.82
CA LYS A 125 6.81 -11.76 2.64
C LYS A 125 7.74 -11.83 1.44
N SER A 126 7.17 -12.08 0.26
CA SER A 126 7.92 -12.04 -0.98
C SER A 126 7.17 -11.36 -2.11
N ILE A 127 7.94 -10.88 -3.09
CA ILE A 127 7.45 -10.41 -4.38
C ILE A 127 8.27 -11.07 -5.48
N ARG A 128 7.60 -11.51 -6.54
CA ARG A 128 8.22 -12.12 -7.70
C ARG A 128 7.97 -11.27 -8.94
N LEU A 129 9.03 -11.01 -9.69
CA LEU A 129 8.99 -10.42 -11.01
C LEU A 129 9.53 -11.42 -12.02
N THR A 130 8.73 -11.73 -13.04
CA THR A 130 9.10 -12.65 -14.12
C THR A 130 9.16 -11.90 -15.43
N THR A 131 10.20 -12.18 -16.23
CA THR A 131 10.35 -11.65 -17.59
C THR A 131 10.82 -12.73 -18.54
N LEU A 132 10.57 -12.51 -19.83
CA LEU A 132 11.12 -13.32 -20.91
C LEU A 132 12.19 -12.50 -21.62
N ARG A 133 13.39 -13.07 -21.75
CA ARG A 133 14.46 -12.49 -22.57
C ARG A 133 14.76 -13.43 -23.73
N LEU A 134 15.00 -12.83 -24.89
CA LEU A 134 15.50 -13.57 -26.05
C LEU A 134 16.95 -13.96 -25.74
N ALA A 135 17.31 -15.22 -25.99
CA ALA A 135 18.69 -15.65 -25.98
C ALA A 135 19.35 -15.06 -27.23
N ASP A 136 19.99 -13.90 -27.09
CA ASP A 136 20.70 -13.27 -28.20
C ASP A 136 21.82 -14.21 -28.66
N GLY A 137 21.72 -14.71 -29.90
CA GLY A 137 22.62 -15.77 -30.38
C GLY A 137 22.28 -16.53 -31.66
N MET A 138 21.12 -16.32 -32.32
CA MET A 138 20.92 -16.88 -33.67
C MET A 138 20.54 -15.78 -34.66
N ARG A 139 21.55 -15.05 -35.13
CA ARG A 139 21.45 -14.36 -36.43
C ARG A 139 21.22 -15.45 -37.50
N PRO A 140 20.11 -15.43 -38.25
CA PRO A 140 20.02 -16.26 -39.45
C PRO A 140 21.12 -15.80 -40.42
N ARG A 141 21.94 -16.75 -40.87
CA ARG A 141 22.88 -16.56 -41.99
C ARG A 141 22.13 -16.52 -43.31
#